data_AF-A0A7S3BL44-F1
#
_entry.id   AF-A0A7S3BL44-F1
#
_cell.length_a   1.000
_cell.length_b   1.000
_cell.length_c   1.000
_cell.angle_alpha   90.00
_cell.angle_beta   90.00
_cell.angle_gamma   90.00
#
_symmetry.space_group_name_H-M   'P 1'
#
loop_
_entity.id
_entity.type
_entity.pdbx_description
1 polymer ?
#
loop_
_entity_poly.entity_id
_entity_poly.type
_entity_poly.pdbx_seq_one_letter_code
_entity_poly.pdbx_strand_id
1 'polypeptide(L)'
;ASSLLGAPAPGDGSAAAGSPGGAPASSSPVQRALTAVPFVDVVQEIDLGVATRTARRGWRCDQFVRSKDGGFELQLVASADVVDADARRIDFTFEEGIIRLRGAPLVGDVTLPYPVPFKLLGDEAKGWLETLYLSEALRISLGNKGTTFVLVKRAAT
;
A
#
# COMPACT_ATOMS: atom_id res chain seq x y z
N ALA A 1 -17.25 51.54 -36.95
CA ALA A 1 -17.98 51.16 -35.73
C ALA A 1 -17.10 50.19 -34.95
N SER A 2 -16.70 50.60 -33.75
CA SER A 2 -15.87 49.85 -32.79
C SER A 2 -16.70 48.90 -31.94
N SER A 3 -16.08 47.81 -31.46
CA SER A 3 -16.27 47.06 -30.19
C SER A 3 -15.37 45.80 -30.28
N LEU A 4 -14.15 45.73 -29.75
CA LEU A 4 -13.67 45.50 -28.36
C LEU A 4 -14.20 44.23 -27.68
N LEU A 5 -13.27 43.31 -27.35
CA LEU A 5 -13.20 42.25 -26.31
C LEU A 5 -12.50 41.00 -26.92
N GLY A 6 -11.32 40.52 -26.53
CA GLY A 6 -10.32 40.89 -25.53
C GLY A 6 -9.18 39.85 -25.64
N ALA A 7 -7.92 40.31 -25.63
CA ALA A 7 -6.72 39.47 -25.76
C ALA A 7 -6.47 38.62 -24.49
N PRO A 8 -5.78 37.46 -24.60
CA PRO A 8 -5.43 36.63 -23.45
C PRO A 8 -4.39 37.34 -22.55
N ALA A 9 -4.64 37.35 -21.24
CA ALA A 9 -3.71 37.89 -20.26
C ALA A 9 -2.48 36.97 -20.09
N PRO A 10 -1.26 37.53 -19.92
CA PRO A 10 -0.10 36.77 -19.47
C PRO A 10 -0.14 36.66 -17.94
N GLY A 11 -0.14 35.43 -17.43
CA GLY A 11 -0.12 35.14 -16.00
C GLY A 11 0.70 33.87 -15.75
N ASP A 12 1.99 34.08 -15.55
CA ASP A 12 2.93 33.40 -14.65
C ASP A 12 2.98 31.86 -14.65
N GLY A 13 4.08 31.34 -15.18
CA GLY A 13 4.62 30.07 -14.70
C GLY A 13 5.20 30.22 -13.28
N SER A 14 5.08 29.17 -12.48
CA SER A 14 6.12 28.63 -11.58
C SER A 14 5.50 27.91 -10.36
N ALA A 15 5.99 26.69 -10.15
CA ALA A 15 6.22 26.02 -8.86
C ALA A 15 5.07 25.96 -7.84
N ALA A 16 4.55 24.74 -7.61
CA ALA A 16 4.23 24.31 -6.25
C ALA A 16 5.51 23.74 -5.63
N ALA A 17 6.36 24.64 -5.14
CA ALA A 17 7.34 24.34 -4.11
C ALA A 17 6.58 23.78 -2.89
N GLY A 18 7.16 22.76 -2.26
CA GLY A 18 6.54 22.06 -1.14
C GLY A 18 6.11 22.99 0.00
N SER A 19 4.97 22.66 0.60
CA SER A 19 4.69 23.06 1.98
C SER A 19 5.65 22.30 2.91
N PRO A 20 6.51 22.98 3.68
CA PRO A 20 7.25 22.34 4.76
C PRO A 20 6.30 22.16 5.94
N GLY A 21 6.06 20.91 6.37
CA GLY A 21 5.44 20.66 7.68
C GLY A 21 4.15 19.85 7.72
N GLY A 22 3.76 19.13 6.66
CA GLY A 22 2.72 18.12 6.74
C GLY A 22 3.28 16.77 6.33
N ALA A 23 3.54 15.88 7.28
CA ALA A 23 3.93 14.51 6.95
C ALA A 23 2.90 13.89 5.98
N PRO A 24 3.32 13.17 4.92
CA PRO A 24 2.39 12.54 3.99
C PRO A 24 1.42 11.66 4.79
N ALA A 25 0.12 11.90 4.61
CA ALA A 25 -0.92 11.18 5.35
C ALA A 25 -0.90 9.70 4.95
N SER A 26 -0.40 8.84 5.85
CA SER A 26 -0.30 7.40 5.59
C SER A 26 -1.68 6.73 5.45
N SER A 27 -1.73 5.66 4.67
CA SER A 27 -2.93 4.99 4.11
C SER A 27 -3.87 4.31 5.12
N SER A 28 -3.48 4.14 6.39
CA SER A 28 -4.31 3.57 7.47
C SER A 28 -3.75 3.97 8.86
N PRO A 29 -4.50 3.85 9.98
CA PRO A 29 -3.95 4.03 11.33
C PRO A 29 -2.73 3.12 11.60
N VAL A 30 -2.72 1.91 11.04
CA VAL A 30 -1.62 0.94 11.15
C VAL A 30 -0.38 1.44 10.42
N GLN A 31 -0.56 1.99 9.23
CA GLN A 31 0.53 2.58 8.47
C GLN A 31 1.07 3.86 9.13
N ARG A 32 0.23 4.65 9.85
CA ARG A 32 0.68 5.88 10.52
C ARG A 32 1.60 5.58 11.69
N ALA A 33 1.31 4.50 12.43
CA ALA A 33 2.17 4.03 13.50
C ALA A 33 3.52 3.53 12.96
N LEU A 34 3.56 3.00 11.74
CA LEU A 34 4.72 2.29 11.19
C LEU A 34 5.63 3.18 10.32
N THR A 35 5.09 4.12 9.54
CA THR A 35 5.90 5.04 8.72
C THR A 35 6.57 6.16 9.53
N ALA A 36 6.22 6.32 10.81
CA ALA A 36 6.86 7.28 11.72
C ALA A 36 8.24 6.83 12.20
N VAL A 37 8.67 5.60 11.88
CA VAL A 37 9.94 5.03 12.32
C VAL A 37 10.91 5.02 11.13
N PRO A 38 12.00 5.81 11.12
CA PRO A 38 12.90 5.95 9.97
C PRO A 38 13.74 4.69 9.64
N PHE A 39 13.46 3.57 10.31
CA PHE A 39 14.24 2.33 10.26
C PHE A 39 13.45 1.13 9.72
N VAL A 40 12.31 1.33 9.06
CA VAL A 40 11.49 0.24 8.52
C VAL A 40 11.42 0.21 6.99
N ASP A 41 11.50 -1.00 6.43
CA ASP A 41 11.21 -1.32 5.05
C ASP A 41 9.79 -1.89 4.95
N VAL A 42 8.96 -1.28 4.11
CA VAL A 42 7.60 -1.76 3.82
C VAL A 42 7.63 -2.48 2.49
N VAL A 43 7.32 -3.78 2.52
CA VAL A 43 7.25 -4.62 1.32
C VAL A 43 5.82 -5.13 1.20
N GLN A 44 5.22 -4.92 0.04
CA GLN A 44 3.92 -5.48 -0.28
C GLN A 44 4.05 -6.51 -1.38
N GLU A 45 3.55 -7.70 -1.09
CA GLU A 45 3.57 -8.85 -1.96
C GLU A 45 2.14 -9.20 -2.34
N ILE A 46 1.88 -9.25 -3.64
CA ILE A 46 0.55 -9.55 -4.16
C ILE A 46 0.66 -10.82 -4.99
N ASP A 47 0.04 -11.88 -4.50
CA ASP A 47 -0.09 -13.14 -5.23
C ASP A 47 -1.51 -13.24 -5.79
N LEU A 48 -1.60 -12.86 -7.07
CA LEU A 48 -2.77 -13.15 -7.87
C LEU A 48 -2.50 -14.50 -8.54
N GLY A 49 -2.73 -15.59 -7.79
CA GLY A 49 -2.53 -16.94 -8.29
C GLY A 49 -3.15 -17.13 -9.68
N VAL A 50 -2.56 -18.03 -10.47
CA VAL A 50 -3.08 -18.40 -11.80
C VAL A 50 -4.43 -19.06 -11.60
N ALA A 51 -5.49 -18.25 -11.58
CA ALA A 51 -6.84 -18.74 -11.49
C ALA A 51 -7.09 -19.62 -12.72
N THR A 52 -7.19 -20.93 -12.51
CA THR A 52 -8.09 -21.71 -13.37
C THR A 52 -9.41 -20.95 -13.36
N ARG A 53 -9.95 -20.70 -14.55
CA ARG A 53 -11.04 -19.74 -14.86
C ARG A 53 -12.30 -19.83 -13.97
N THR A 54 -12.35 -20.82 -13.09
CA THR A 54 -13.40 -21.20 -12.14
C THR A 54 -13.13 -20.86 -10.67
N ALA A 55 -11.91 -20.47 -10.27
CA ALA A 55 -11.59 -20.10 -8.88
C ALA A 55 -11.36 -18.58 -8.72
N ARG A 56 -12.44 -17.79 -8.78
CA ARG A 56 -12.43 -16.36 -8.44
C ARG A 56 -12.28 -16.08 -6.92
N ARG A 57 -12.14 -17.12 -6.08
CA ARG A 57 -11.87 -16.99 -4.64
C ARG A 57 -10.46 -17.52 -4.38
N GLY A 58 -9.53 -16.65 -3.99
CA GLY A 58 -8.22 -17.13 -3.52
C GLY A 58 -7.02 -16.23 -3.78
N TRP A 59 -7.20 -14.99 -4.25
CA TRP A 59 -6.08 -14.07 -4.34
C TRP A 59 -5.70 -13.53 -2.97
N ARG A 60 -4.41 -13.29 -2.78
CA ARG A 60 -3.83 -12.89 -1.50
C ARG A 60 -2.94 -11.67 -1.67
N CYS A 61 -2.97 -10.82 -0.67
CA CYS A 61 -2.06 -9.69 -0.55
C CYS A 61 -1.44 -9.75 0.84
N ASP A 62 -0.14 -9.97 0.89
CA ASP A 62 0.63 -9.97 2.12
C ASP A 62 1.42 -8.65 2.20
N GLN A 63 1.29 -7.96 3.34
CA GLN A 63 2.08 -6.77 3.62
C GLN A 63 3.05 -7.08 4.76
N PHE A 64 4.32 -6.83 4.52
CA PHE A 64 5.38 -6.96 5.49
C PHE A 64 5.91 -5.56 5.84
N VAL A 65 6.01 -5.30 7.13
CA VAL A 65 6.74 -4.13 7.66
C VAL A 65 7.88 -4.66 8.50
N ARG A 66 9.11 -4.47 8.02
CA ARG A 66 10.32 -5.01 8.63
C ARG A 66 11.20 -3.88 9.11
N SER A 67 11.79 -4.03 10.27
CA SER A 67 12.91 -3.20 10.70
C SER A 67 14.20 -3.59 9.95
N LYS A 68 15.08 -2.61 9.70
CA LYS A 68 16.35 -2.83 8.99
C LYS A 68 17.32 -3.74 9.73
N ASP A 69 17.27 -3.76 11.05
CA ASP A 69 18.07 -4.64 11.91
C ASP A 69 17.47 -6.05 12.04
N GLY A 70 16.28 -6.28 11.48
CA GLY A 70 15.57 -7.56 11.53
C GLY A 70 14.98 -7.91 12.90
N GLY A 71 15.05 -6.99 13.88
CA GLY A 71 14.54 -7.20 15.25
C GLY A 71 13.01 -7.18 15.34
N PHE A 72 12.34 -6.63 14.33
CA PHE A 72 10.89 -6.50 14.23
C PHE A 72 10.39 -6.82 12.82
N GLU A 73 9.32 -7.60 12.72
CA GLU A 73 8.50 -7.80 11.52
C GLU A 73 7.01 -7.80 11.89
N LEU A 74 6.20 -7.05 11.16
CA LEU A 74 4.75 -7.19 11.11
C LEU A 74 4.37 -7.77 9.76
N GLN A 75 3.69 -8.91 9.76
CA GLN A 75 3.02 -9.47 8.59
C GLN A 75 1.52 -9.22 8.71
N LEU A 76 0.91 -8.70 7.66
CA LEU A 76 -0.54 -8.56 7.53
C LEU A 76 -0.98 -9.38 6.32
N VAL A 77 -1.96 -10.25 6.51
CA VAL A 77 -2.50 -11.13 5.46
C VAL A 77 -3.88 -10.60 5.06
N ALA A 78 -4.07 -10.41 3.76
CA ALA A 78 -5.34 -9.98 3.19
C ALA A 78 -5.84 -10.94 2.11
N SER A 79 -7.16 -11.14 2.06
CA SER A 79 -7.82 -11.61 0.84
C SER A 79 -7.86 -10.47 -0.18
N ALA A 80 -7.78 -10.82 -1.47
CA ALA A 80 -7.83 -9.86 -2.55
C ALA A 80 -8.84 -10.27 -3.62
N ASP A 81 -9.43 -9.28 -4.27
CA ASP A 81 -10.38 -9.40 -5.36
C ASP A 81 -10.02 -8.39 -6.46
N VAL A 82 -9.96 -8.84 -7.70
CA VAL A 82 -9.86 -7.99 -8.88
C VAL A 82 -11.27 -7.56 -9.28
N VAL A 83 -11.46 -6.26 -9.36
CA VAL A 83 -12.78 -5.66 -9.52
C VAL A 83 -13.16 -5.48 -10.99
N ASP A 84 -12.18 -5.18 -11.84
CA ASP A 84 -12.41 -4.88 -13.26
C ASP A 84 -11.89 -5.98 -14.20
N ALA A 85 -12.41 -5.99 -15.42
CA ALA A 85 -12.05 -6.98 -16.43
C ALA A 85 -10.58 -6.88 -16.87
N ASP A 86 -9.99 -5.68 -16.74
CA ASP A 86 -8.62 -5.37 -17.15
C ASP A 86 -7.59 -5.59 -16.03
N ALA A 87 -8.03 -6.07 -14.86
CA ALA A 87 -7.22 -6.26 -13.66
C ALA A 87 -6.41 -5.03 -13.20
N ARG A 88 -6.92 -3.83 -13.43
CA ARG A 88 -6.31 -2.58 -12.98
C ARG A 88 -6.64 -2.31 -11.52
N ARG A 89 -7.84 -2.66 -11.06
CA ARG A 89 -8.30 -2.47 -9.68
C ARG A 89 -8.28 -3.77 -8.89
N ILE A 90 -7.55 -3.75 -7.77
CA ILE A 90 -7.51 -4.82 -6.77
C ILE A 90 -8.04 -4.23 -5.47
N ASP A 91 -9.10 -4.80 -4.93
CA ASP A 91 -9.54 -4.52 -3.57
C ASP A 91 -9.03 -5.65 -2.67
N PHE A 92 -8.67 -5.33 -1.42
CA PHE A 92 -8.19 -6.31 -0.46
C PHE A 92 -8.71 -6.02 0.93
N THR A 93 -8.90 -7.06 1.74
CA THR A 93 -9.37 -6.95 3.13
C THR A 93 -8.40 -7.70 4.03
N PHE A 94 -7.79 -7.00 4.98
CA PHE A 94 -6.92 -7.63 5.97
C PHE A 94 -7.75 -8.53 6.90
N GLU A 95 -7.28 -9.76 7.08
CA GLU A 95 -7.95 -10.80 7.86
C GLU A 95 -7.14 -11.17 9.10
N GLU A 96 -5.82 -11.20 8.95
CA GLU A 96 -4.89 -11.69 9.96
C GLU A 96 -3.63 -10.84 10.01
N GLY A 97 -2.93 -10.91 11.14
CA GLY A 97 -1.66 -10.24 11.31
C GLY A 97 -0.82 -10.90 12.39
N ILE A 98 0.49 -10.88 12.21
CA ILE A 98 1.47 -11.50 13.10
C ILE A 98 2.60 -10.49 13.32
N ILE A 99 2.95 -10.28 14.57
CA ILE A 99 4.12 -9.52 14.99
C ILE A 99 5.21 -10.51 15.40
N ARG A 100 6.40 -10.36 14.83
CA ARG A 100 7.61 -11.13 15.19
C ARG A 100 8.65 -10.17 15.72
N LEU A 101 9.09 -10.40 16.95
CA LEU A 101 10.20 -9.70 17.59
C LEU A 101 11.36 -10.69 17.72
N ARG A 102 12.53 -10.36 17.18
CA ARG A 102 13.73 -11.20 17.25
C ARG A 102 14.74 -10.62 18.21
N GLY A 103 15.43 -11.48 18.95
CA GLY A 103 16.51 -11.08 19.85
C GLY A 103 16.06 -10.25 21.06
N ALA A 104 14.86 -10.49 21.60
CA ALA A 104 14.43 -9.78 22.80
C ALA A 104 15.32 -10.19 24.01
N PRO A 105 15.89 -9.23 24.76
CA PRO A 105 16.99 -9.48 25.71
C PRO A 105 16.70 -10.48 26.84
N LEU A 106 15.44 -10.83 27.11
CA LEU A 106 15.03 -11.69 28.24
C LEU A 106 14.23 -12.92 27.84
N VAL A 107 13.62 -12.93 26.65
CA VAL A 107 12.64 -13.96 26.25
C VAL A 107 12.96 -14.58 24.89
N GLY A 108 14.01 -14.11 24.20
CA GLY A 108 14.37 -14.60 22.87
C GLY A 108 13.41 -14.11 21.79
N ASP A 109 13.13 -14.96 20.80
CA ASP A 109 12.23 -14.62 19.70
C ASP A 109 10.77 -14.77 20.12
N VAL A 110 9.97 -13.72 19.89
CA VAL A 110 8.56 -13.66 20.27
C VAL A 110 7.70 -13.53 19.01
N THR A 111 6.68 -14.38 18.89
CA THR A 111 5.64 -14.28 17.85
C THR A 111 4.30 -14.04 18.53
N LEU A 112 3.63 -12.95 18.17
CA LEU A 112 2.36 -12.53 18.75
C LEU A 112 1.34 -12.31 17.64
N PRO A 113 0.07 -12.68 17.84
CA PRO A 113 -0.99 -12.25 16.93
C PRO A 113 -1.11 -10.72 16.99
N TYR A 114 -1.52 -10.12 15.88
CA TYR A 114 -1.82 -8.70 15.84
C TYR A 114 -2.92 -8.39 16.88
N PRO A 115 -2.69 -7.42 17.79
CA PRO A 115 -3.51 -7.28 19.00
C PRO A 115 -4.95 -6.84 18.73
N VAL A 116 -5.24 -6.32 17.53
CA VAL A 116 -6.56 -5.84 17.16
C VAL A 116 -7.20 -6.79 16.16
N PRO A 117 -8.29 -7.50 16.53
CA PRO A 117 -9.03 -8.31 15.58
C PRO A 117 -9.53 -7.48 14.39
N PHE A 118 -9.16 -7.88 13.16
CA PHE A 118 -9.50 -7.13 11.94
C PHE A 118 -11.01 -6.96 11.72
N LYS A 119 -11.83 -7.88 12.25
CA LYS A 119 -13.30 -7.77 12.22
C LYS A 119 -13.83 -6.52 12.93
N LEU A 120 -13.09 -5.99 13.90
CA LEU A 120 -13.45 -4.74 14.61
C LEU A 120 -13.05 -3.48 13.83
N LEU A 121 -12.16 -3.61 12.85
CA LEU A 121 -11.67 -2.50 12.05
C LEU A 121 -12.61 -2.15 10.89
N GLY A 122 -13.65 -2.93 10.61
CA GLY A 122 -14.65 -2.57 9.58
C GLY A 122 -14.02 -2.16 8.23
N ASP A 123 -14.26 -0.93 7.81
CA ASP A 123 -13.73 -0.39 6.55
C ASP A 123 -12.25 -0.01 6.64
N GLU A 124 -11.69 0.20 7.83
CA GLU A 124 -10.27 0.43 8.04
C GLU A 124 -9.40 -0.80 7.74
N ALA A 125 -9.98 -2.01 7.76
CA ALA A 125 -9.30 -3.23 7.30
C ALA A 125 -9.29 -3.37 5.77
N LYS A 126 -10.02 -2.52 5.04
CA LYS A 126 -10.15 -2.59 3.59
C LYS A 126 -9.17 -1.65 2.91
N GLY A 127 -8.53 -2.16 1.87
CA GLY A 127 -7.62 -1.42 1.02
C GLY A 127 -7.91 -1.67 -0.44
N TRP A 128 -7.30 -0.85 -1.29
CA TRP A 128 -7.35 -1.00 -2.72
C TRP A 128 -6.06 -0.55 -3.38
N LEU A 129 -5.82 -1.10 -4.57
CA LEU A 129 -4.79 -0.67 -5.50
C LEU A 129 -5.38 -0.48 -6.89
N GLU A 130 -5.12 0.67 -7.49
CA GLU A 130 -5.47 0.98 -8.87
C GLU A 130 -4.20 1.17 -9.68
N THR A 131 -4.04 0.37 -10.72
CA THR A 131 -2.86 0.38 -11.58
C THR A 131 -2.93 1.55 -12.57
N LEU A 132 -2.00 2.49 -12.43
CA LEU A 132 -1.83 3.61 -13.35
C LEU A 132 -0.92 3.25 -14.53
N TYR A 133 0.07 2.39 -14.28
CA TYR A 133 1.06 1.99 -15.27
C TYR A 133 1.47 0.53 -15.05
N LEU A 134 1.57 -0.22 -16.14
CA LEU A 134 2.01 -1.60 -16.13
C LEU A 134 3.00 -1.82 -17.28
N SER A 135 4.16 -2.35 -16.93
CA SER A 135 5.18 -2.85 -17.85
C SER A 135 5.48 -4.32 -17.55
N GLU A 136 6.40 -4.93 -18.28
CA GLU A 136 6.80 -6.32 -18.06
C GLU A 136 7.43 -6.56 -16.68
N ALA A 137 8.16 -5.56 -16.15
CA ALA A 137 8.94 -5.68 -14.92
C ALA A 137 8.37 -4.87 -13.75
N LEU A 138 7.55 -3.85 -14.02
CA LEU A 138 7.14 -2.85 -13.03
C LEU A 138 5.66 -2.47 -13.16
N ARG A 139 5.00 -2.29 -12.02
CA ARG A 139 3.65 -1.77 -11.88
C ARG A 139 3.65 -0.54 -10.96
N ILE A 140 3.02 0.54 -11.40
CA ILE A 140 2.76 1.72 -10.57
C ILE A 140 1.28 1.72 -10.23
N SER A 141 0.96 1.75 -8.94
CA SER A 141 -0.42 1.76 -8.47
C SER A 141 -0.66 2.87 -7.46
N LEU A 142 -1.85 3.48 -7.52
CA LEU A 142 -2.39 4.25 -6.41
C LEU A 142 -3.03 3.30 -5.43
N GLY A 143 -2.99 3.64 -4.15
CA GLY A 143 -3.81 2.99 -3.13
C GLY A 143 -4.52 4.00 -2.25
N ASN A 144 -5.04 3.52 -1.13
CA ASN A 144 -5.79 4.34 -0.18
C ASN A 144 -5.07 5.65 0.15
N LYS A 145 -5.85 6.73 0.29
CA LYS A 145 -5.41 8.04 0.77
C LYS A 145 -4.23 8.63 -0.06
N GLY A 146 -4.16 8.32 -1.35
CA GLY A 146 -3.16 8.88 -2.26
C GLY A 146 -1.77 8.23 -2.17
N THR A 147 -1.67 7.06 -1.55
CA THR A 147 -0.38 6.32 -1.49
C THR A 147 -0.02 5.84 -2.89
N THR A 148 1.25 5.96 -3.28
CA THR A 148 1.76 5.43 -4.55
C THR A 148 2.68 4.25 -4.28
N PHE A 149 2.44 3.15 -4.99
CA PHE A 149 3.20 1.91 -4.90
C PHE A 149 3.96 1.69 -6.20
N VAL A 150 5.24 1.35 -6.09
CA VAL A 150 6.07 0.86 -7.19
C VAL A 150 6.36 -0.60 -6.91
N LEU A 151 5.69 -1.48 -7.63
CA LEU A 151 5.76 -2.92 -7.46
C LEU A 151 6.63 -3.50 -8.58
N VAL A 152 7.61 -4.31 -8.20
CA VAL A 152 8.45 -5.04 -9.16
C VAL A 152 7.97 -6.47 -9.29
N LYS A 153 8.06 -7.03 -10.49
CA LYS A 153 7.77 -8.44 -10.71
C LYS A 153 8.75 -9.29 -9.89
N ARG A 154 8.22 -10.19 -9.07
CA ARG A 154 9.02 -11.20 -8.36
C ARG A 154 9.78 -12.04 -9.39
N ALA A 155 11.09 -12.20 -9.21
CA ALA A 155 11.89 -13.13 -10.00
C ALA A 155 11.35 -14.56 -9.80
N ALA A 156 11.24 -15.34 -10.87
CA ALA A 156 10.89 -16.75 -10.76
C ALA A 156 12.02 -17.48 -10.02
N THR A 157 11.71 -18.06 -8.86
CA THR A 157 12.60 -18.94 -8.10
C THR A 157 12.48 -20.36 -8.59
#